data_AF-A0AB39HH26-F1
#
_entry.id   AF-A0AB39HH26-F1
#
_cell.length_a   1.000
_cell.length_b   1.000
_cell.length_c   1.000
_cell.angle_alpha   90.00
_cell.angle_beta   90.00
_cell.angle_gamma   90.00
#
_symmetry.space_group_name_H-M   'P 1'
#
loop_
_entity.id
_entity.type
_entity.pdbx_description
1 polymer ?
#
loop_
_entity_poly.entity_id
_entity_poly.type
_entity_poly.pdbx_seq_one_letter_code
_entity_poly.pdbx_strand_id
1 'polypeptide(L)'
;MNITQSFISNFKKKAKKIKDELGVKHTQALELAAQEVGFPNYHSLLKCSKKANNCKTHIVNTDKDGVNDEFTIDHGNRGKQINPNQKSSLLVIFDDDLVINKIEFEGPSHKLISRNFKTEYLDKGFAAEIGARIPSFDEVKHRDLDIGYGSKLHEAGYICIEFLRNKDNPWTIEDANQVAQERIGSKLGHSCYRDFFFINGEYINNHLHDEMIRRLDLENDIQYHPAIDGYYDDYS
;
A
#
# COMPACT_ATOMS: atom_id res chain seq x y z
N MET A 1 -1.74 10.83 -1.25
CA MET A 1 -2.52 11.06 0.00
C MET A 1 -4.00 10.88 -0.27
N ASN A 2 -4.57 9.72 0.10
CA ASN A 2 -6.00 9.44 -0.04
C ASN A 2 -6.70 9.95 1.23
N ILE A 3 -7.25 11.15 1.15
CA ILE A 3 -7.92 11.77 2.30
C ILE A 3 -9.29 11.11 2.50
N THR A 4 -9.41 10.33 3.58
CA THR A 4 -10.65 9.65 3.97
C THR A 4 -11.66 10.62 4.62
N GLN A 5 -12.94 10.24 4.67
CA GLN A 5 -13.96 11.04 5.35
C GLN A 5 -13.72 11.11 6.87
N SER A 6 -13.17 10.04 7.45
CA SER A 6 -12.74 10.01 8.85
C SER A 6 -11.59 10.99 9.10
N PHE A 7 -10.61 11.06 8.20
CA PHE A 7 -9.54 12.06 8.27
C PHE A 7 -10.09 13.50 8.25
N ILE A 8 -10.98 13.84 7.31
CA ILE A 8 -11.61 15.17 7.26
C ILE A 8 -12.38 15.48 8.54
N SER A 9 -13.08 14.49 9.09
CA SER A 9 -13.85 14.66 10.33
C SER A 9 -12.95 14.91 11.54
N ASN A 10 -11.85 14.16 11.65
CA ASN A 10 -10.85 14.34 12.70
C ASN A 10 -10.09 15.66 12.54
N PHE A 11 -9.74 16.03 11.32
CA PHE A 11 -9.15 17.33 10.98
C PHE A 11 -10.05 18.49 11.41
N LYS A 12 -11.36 18.43 11.12
CA LYS A 12 -12.33 19.46 11.55
C LYS A 12 -12.46 19.55 13.07
N LYS A 13 -12.45 18.42 13.77
CA LYS A 13 -12.44 18.39 15.24
C LYS A 13 -11.16 19.04 15.79
N LYS A 14 -10.01 18.76 15.19
CA LYS A 14 -8.73 19.36 15.56
C LYS A 14 -8.70 20.87 15.34
N ALA A 15 -9.16 21.35 14.18
CA ALA A 15 -9.29 22.78 13.90
C ALA A 15 -10.26 23.48 14.88
N LYS A 16 -11.33 22.80 15.32
CA LYS A 16 -12.22 23.34 16.35
C LYS A 16 -11.50 23.48 17.70
N LYS A 17 -10.73 22.46 18.10
CA LYS A 17 -9.93 22.48 19.33
C LYS A 17 -8.89 23.61 19.31
N ILE A 18 -8.14 23.77 18.21
CA ILE A 18 -7.16 24.86 18.01
C ILE A 18 -7.83 26.23 18.09
N LYS A 19 -9.02 26.38 17.50
CA LYS A 19 -9.80 27.63 17.58
C LYS A 19 -10.15 27.99 19.02
N ASP A 20 -10.61 27.00 19.80
CA ASP A 20 -11.05 27.21 21.17
C ASP A 20 -9.86 27.42 22.14
N GLU A 21 -8.72 26.75 21.90
CA GLU A 21 -7.50 26.86 22.72
C GLU A 21 -6.71 28.15 22.47
N LEU A 22 -6.59 28.59 21.22
CA LEU A 22 -5.79 29.76 20.85
C LEU A 22 -6.63 31.02 20.65
N GLY A 23 -7.96 30.94 20.75
CA GLY A 23 -8.86 32.08 20.53
C GLY A 23 -8.80 32.67 19.11
N VAL A 24 -8.36 31.89 18.13
CA VAL A 24 -8.17 32.35 16.74
C VAL A 24 -9.43 32.20 15.89
N LYS A 25 -9.48 32.87 14.73
CA LYS A 25 -10.57 32.68 13.77
C LYS A 25 -10.53 31.25 13.21
N HIS A 26 -11.71 30.69 12.91
CA HIS A 26 -11.82 29.31 12.42
C HIS A 26 -11.00 29.05 11.14
N THR A 27 -10.91 30.03 10.24
CA THR A 27 -10.08 29.95 9.03
C THR A 27 -8.59 29.82 9.33
N GLN A 28 -8.06 30.58 10.30
CA GLN A 28 -6.68 30.44 10.75
C GLN A 28 -6.44 29.09 11.46
N ALA A 29 -7.41 28.62 12.24
CA ALA A 29 -7.31 27.31 12.88
C ALA A 29 -7.25 26.15 11.85
N LEU A 30 -7.94 26.28 10.71
CA LEU A 30 -7.86 25.31 9.61
C LEU A 30 -6.50 25.33 8.92
N GLU A 31 -5.88 26.50 8.76
CA GLU A 31 -4.53 26.62 8.19
C GLU A 31 -3.47 25.99 9.11
N LEU A 32 -3.52 26.31 10.41
CA LEU A 32 -2.62 25.72 11.41
C LEU A 32 -2.80 24.20 11.50
N ALA A 33 -4.04 23.73 11.55
CA ALA A 33 -4.33 22.30 11.55
C ALA A 33 -3.78 21.61 10.28
N ALA A 34 -3.83 22.27 9.12
CA ALA A 34 -3.34 21.71 7.85
C ALA A 34 -1.81 21.58 7.87
N GLN A 35 -1.10 22.56 8.42
CA GLN A 35 0.35 22.51 8.59
C GLN A 35 0.77 21.40 9.54
N GLU A 36 0.07 21.21 10.66
CA GLU A 36 0.34 20.12 11.61
C GLU A 36 0.14 18.72 11.02
N VAL A 37 -0.76 18.57 10.04
CA VAL A 37 -0.98 17.30 9.34
C VAL A 37 -0.16 17.18 8.05
N GLY A 38 0.84 18.03 7.86
CA GLY A 38 1.83 17.94 6.78
C GLY A 38 1.42 18.60 5.46
N PHE A 39 0.38 19.44 5.44
CA PHE A 39 -0.02 20.19 4.25
C PHE A 39 0.42 21.66 4.32
N PRO A 40 0.85 22.27 3.20
CA PRO A 40 1.30 23.67 3.21
C PRO A 40 0.22 24.67 3.63
N ASN A 41 -1.04 24.38 3.29
CA ASN A 41 -2.22 25.19 3.61
C ASN A 41 -3.51 24.38 3.48
N TYR A 42 -4.60 24.91 4.01
CA TYR A 42 -5.93 24.28 3.98
C TYR A 42 -6.44 24.05 2.55
N HIS A 43 -6.12 24.96 1.62
CA HIS A 43 -6.47 24.80 0.21
C HIS A 43 -5.79 23.57 -0.44
N SER A 44 -4.55 23.27 -0.07
CA SER A 44 -3.81 22.10 -0.55
C SER A 44 -4.44 20.80 -0.05
N LEU A 45 -4.86 20.77 1.22
CA LEU A 45 -5.62 19.66 1.80
C LEU A 45 -6.97 19.46 1.08
N LEU A 46 -7.71 20.53 0.81
CA LEU A 46 -8.96 20.48 0.04
C LEU A 46 -8.76 19.95 -1.39
N LYS A 47 -7.68 20.37 -2.07
CA LYS A 47 -7.34 19.90 -3.42
C LYS A 47 -6.99 18.41 -3.42
N CYS A 48 -6.25 17.93 -2.42
CA CYS A 48 -6.00 16.51 -2.22
C CYS A 48 -7.28 15.74 -1.89
N SER A 49 -8.20 16.31 -1.11
CA SER A 49 -9.45 15.67 -0.71
C SER A 49 -10.42 15.52 -1.88
N LYS A 50 -10.52 16.55 -2.74
CA LYS A 50 -11.31 16.49 -3.98
C LYS A 50 -10.74 15.48 -4.97
N LYS A 51 -9.41 15.37 -5.09
CA LYS A 51 -8.78 14.31 -5.90
C LYS A 51 -9.10 12.91 -5.37
N ALA A 52 -9.09 12.71 -4.05
CA ALA A 52 -9.43 11.44 -3.41
C ALA A 52 -10.93 11.08 -3.53
N ASN A 53 -11.83 12.06 -3.48
CA ASN A 53 -13.27 11.83 -3.66
C ASN A 53 -13.68 11.61 -5.14
N ASN A 54 -12.92 12.13 -6.10
CA ASN A 54 -13.15 11.81 -7.52
C ASN A 54 -12.77 10.36 -7.87
N CYS A 55 -12.08 9.64 -6.98
CA CYS A 55 -11.89 8.19 -7.10
C CYS A 55 -13.08 7.37 -6.59
N LYS A 56 -14.13 7.99 -6.02
CA LYS A 56 -15.29 7.29 -5.43
C LYS A 56 -16.49 7.07 -6.36
N THR A 57 -16.38 7.38 -7.65
CA THR A 57 -17.45 7.11 -8.62
C THR A 57 -16.89 6.41 -9.85
N HIS A 58 -16.46 5.16 -9.68
CA HIS A 58 -16.27 4.22 -10.78
C HIS A 58 -17.15 3.00 -10.49
N ILE A 59 -18.47 3.21 -10.57
CA ILE A 59 -19.43 2.11 -10.59
C ILE A 59 -19.35 1.48 -11.99
N VAL A 60 -19.14 0.17 -12.01
CA VAL A 60 -19.10 -0.71 -13.19
C VAL A 60 -20.46 -0.65 -13.89
N ASN A 61 -20.50 -0.34 -15.19
CA ASN A 61 -21.67 -0.66 -16.02
C ASN A 61 -21.47 -2.05 -16.62
N THR A 62 -22.51 -2.86 -16.55
CA THR A 62 -22.52 -4.29 -16.90
C THR A 62 -22.71 -4.58 -18.40
N ASP A 63 -22.79 -3.60 -19.30
CA ASP A 63 -23.20 -3.92 -20.68
C ASP A 63 -22.58 -3.02 -21.77
N LYS A 64 -21.98 -3.73 -22.74
CA LYS A 64 -21.71 -3.40 -24.16
C LYS A 64 -20.48 -2.58 -24.52
N ASP A 65 -19.75 -3.18 -25.47
CA ASP A 65 -18.62 -2.65 -26.22
C ASP A 65 -18.87 -1.27 -26.86
N GLY A 66 -17.85 -0.41 -26.81
CA GLY A 66 -17.72 0.78 -27.64
C GLY A 66 -17.36 2.05 -26.87
N VAL A 67 -16.13 2.55 -27.06
CA VAL A 67 -15.77 3.93 -26.71
C VAL A 67 -15.78 4.73 -28.01
N ASN A 68 -16.62 5.77 -28.08
CA ASN A 68 -16.60 6.73 -29.19
C ASN A 68 -15.58 7.83 -28.86
N ASP A 69 -14.45 7.82 -29.58
CA ASP A 69 -13.31 8.68 -29.29
C ASP A 69 -13.61 10.18 -29.48
N GLU A 70 -14.51 10.53 -30.39
CA GLU A 70 -14.85 11.93 -30.70
C GLU A 70 -15.59 12.65 -29.57
N PHE A 71 -16.29 11.93 -28.69
CA PHE A 71 -16.99 12.54 -27.55
C PHE A 71 -16.08 12.82 -26.34
N THR A 72 -14.88 12.22 -26.30
CA THR A 72 -13.96 12.34 -25.14
C THR A 72 -13.06 13.57 -25.16
N ILE A 73 -12.95 14.26 -26.29
CA ILE A 73 -12.07 15.44 -26.44
C ILE A 73 -12.73 16.71 -25.88
N ASP A 74 -14.06 16.85 -25.99
CA ASP A 74 -14.76 18.11 -25.66
C ASP A 74 -15.14 18.32 -24.18
N HIS A 75 -15.15 17.27 -23.34
CA HIS A 75 -15.72 17.32 -21.99
C HIS A 75 -14.76 16.93 -20.86
N GLY A 76 -13.49 17.34 -20.96
CA GLY A 76 -12.58 17.53 -19.82
C GLY A 76 -12.69 16.49 -18.69
N ASN A 77 -12.41 15.22 -18.99
CA ASN A 77 -12.15 14.12 -18.03
C ASN A 77 -12.98 14.14 -16.72
N ARG A 78 -14.30 14.35 -16.81
CA ARG A 78 -15.23 14.08 -15.70
C ARG A 78 -15.78 12.66 -15.84
N GLY A 79 -15.21 11.71 -15.10
CA GLY A 79 -15.87 10.42 -14.82
C GLY A 79 -15.54 9.24 -15.76
N LYS A 80 -14.31 9.10 -16.27
CA LYS A 80 -13.93 7.88 -17.00
C LYS A 80 -13.89 6.68 -16.04
N GLN A 81 -14.93 5.84 -16.11
CA GLN A 81 -14.96 4.47 -15.58
C GLN A 81 -13.66 3.73 -15.96
N ILE A 82 -13.07 3.02 -15.01
CA ILE A 82 -11.96 2.10 -15.28
C ILE A 82 -12.57 0.94 -16.07
N ASN A 83 -12.38 0.93 -17.39
CA ASN A 83 -12.74 -0.25 -18.18
C ASN A 83 -11.79 -1.39 -17.77
N PRO A 84 -12.28 -2.51 -17.20
CA PRO A 84 -11.44 -3.65 -16.82
C PRO A 84 -10.67 -4.25 -18.01
N ASN A 85 -11.03 -3.89 -19.25
CA ASN A 85 -10.34 -4.36 -20.46
C ASN A 85 -9.08 -3.57 -20.85
N GLN A 86 -8.76 -2.44 -20.19
CA GLN A 86 -7.70 -1.52 -20.65
C GLN A 86 -6.37 -1.57 -19.88
N LYS A 87 -6.32 -2.21 -18.69
CA LYS A 87 -5.11 -2.22 -17.86
C LYS A 87 -4.83 -3.59 -17.27
N SER A 88 -3.55 -3.92 -17.13
CA SER A 88 -3.11 -5.04 -16.32
C SER A 88 -2.96 -4.60 -14.86
N SER A 89 -3.46 -5.44 -13.95
CA SER A 89 -3.54 -5.18 -12.52
C SER A 89 -2.61 -6.10 -11.74
N LEU A 90 -1.88 -5.53 -10.78
CA LEU A 90 -1.15 -6.25 -9.75
C LEU A 90 -1.68 -5.80 -8.39
N LEU A 91 -2.25 -6.72 -7.63
CA LEU A 91 -2.76 -6.49 -6.29
C LEU A 91 -1.79 -7.09 -5.26
N VAL A 92 -1.22 -6.23 -4.42
CA VAL A 92 -0.32 -6.63 -3.33
C VAL A 92 -1.10 -6.60 -2.01
N ILE A 93 -0.99 -7.69 -1.26
CA ILE A 93 -1.81 -7.97 -0.08
C ILE A 93 -0.96 -7.77 1.18
N PHE A 94 -1.48 -7.03 2.15
CA PHE A 94 -0.85 -6.73 3.42
C PHE A 94 -1.58 -7.43 4.55
N ASP A 95 -0.82 -7.75 5.59
CA ASP A 95 -1.35 -8.34 6.81
C ASP A 95 -2.36 -7.43 7.54
N ASP A 96 -3.35 -8.06 8.18
CA ASP A 96 -4.44 -7.38 8.90
C ASP A 96 -4.01 -6.83 10.26
N ASP A 97 -2.88 -7.30 10.82
CA ASP A 97 -2.38 -6.75 12.08
C ASP A 97 -1.98 -5.27 11.93
N LEU A 98 -1.74 -4.82 10.70
CA LEU A 98 -1.27 -3.48 10.37
C LEU A 98 -0.04 -3.13 11.18
N VAL A 99 0.78 -4.08 11.63
CA VAL A 99 1.95 -3.78 12.46
C VAL A 99 3.21 -3.91 11.61
N ILE A 100 3.85 -2.77 11.34
CA ILE A 100 5.21 -2.76 10.81
C ILE A 100 6.17 -2.71 11.98
N ASN A 101 6.95 -3.77 12.11
CA ASN A 101 8.03 -3.86 13.07
C ASN A 101 9.32 -3.34 12.45
N LYS A 102 9.91 -2.31 13.06
CA LYS A 102 11.20 -1.76 12.66
C LYS A 102 12.18 -1.88 13.82
N ILE A 103 13.41 -2.25 13.51
CA ILE A 103 14.52 -2.19 14.46
C ILE A 103 15.14 -0.80 14.36
N GLU A 104 15.10 -0.03 15.44
CA GLU A 104 15.88 1.20 15.58
C GLU A 104 17.12 0.93 16.43
N PHE A 105 18.27 1.42 15.97
CA PHE A 105 19.54 1.28 16.65
C PHE A 105 19.85 2.57 17.41
N GLU A 106 20.01 2.47 18.72
CA GLU A 106 20.48 3.53 19.60
C GLU A 106 21.85 3.10 20.17
N GLY A 107 22.92 3.34 19.40
CA GLY A 107 24.27 2.86 19.74
C GLY A 107 24.36 1.33 19.65
N PRO A 108 24.91 0.63 20.68
CA PRO A 108 24.98 -0.84 20.69
C PRO A 108 23.62 -1.51 21.01
N SER A 109 22.61 -0.74 21.37
CA SER A 109 21.29 -1.23 21.74
C SER A 109 20.34 -1.20 20.55
N HIS A 110 19.50 -2.23 20.42
CA HIS A 110 18.44 -2.27 19.42
C HIS A 110 17.09 -2.26 20.11
N LYS A 111 16.13 -1.55 19.52
CA LYS A 111 14.75 -1.48 19.99
C LYS A 111 13.81 -1.87 18.87
N LEU A 112 12.92 -2.82 19.16
CA LEU A 112 11.81 -3.14 18.28
C LEU A 112 10.73 -2.07 18.45
N ILE A 113 10.36 -1.42 17.35
CA ILE A 113 9.29 -0.43 17.31
C ILE A 113 8.21 -0.94 16.37
N SER A 114 7.05 -1.19 16.95
CA SER A 114 5.84 -1.57 16.24
C SER A 114 5.05 -0.31 15.87
N ARG A 115 4.75 -0.12 14.58
CA ARG A 115 4.00 1.03 14.06
C ARG A 115 2.77 0.56 13.30
N ASN A 116 1.66 1.31 13.39
CA ASN A 116 0.46 0.97 12.64
C ASN A 116 0.59 1.39 11.16
N PHE A 117 0.59 0.42 10.24
CA PHE A 117 0.77 0.60 8.80
C PHE A 117 -0.24 1.58 8.20
N LYS A 118 -1.49 1.46 8.62
CA LYS A 118 -2.58 2.30 8.10
C LYS A 118 -2.38 3.77 8.47
N THR A 119 -2.15 4.07 9.75
CA THR A 119 -2.01 5.47 10.20
C THR A 119 -0.67 6.07 9.80
N GLU A 120 0.40 5.28 9.82
CA GLU A 120 1.74 5.79 9.55
C GLU A 120 2.07 5.91 8.07
N TYR A 121 1.44 5.11 7.20
CA TYR A 121 1.77 5.06 5.77
C TYR A 121 0.57 5.29 4.87
N LEU A 122 -0.49 4.48 4.98
CA LEU A 122 -1.61 4.55 4.03
C LEU A 122 -2.37 5.88 4.11
N ASP A 123 -2.73 6.31 5.32
CA ASP A 123 -3.42 7.58 5.56
C ASP A 123 -2.55 8.78 5.18
N LYS A 124 -1.21 8.63 5.27
CA LYS A 124 -0.23 9.62 4.80
C LYS A 124 0.01 9.58 3.29
N GLY A 125 -0.61 8.63 2.58
CA GLY A 125 -0.62 8.59 1.13
C GLY A 125 0.42 7.73 0.46
N PHE A 126 1.04 6.80 1.20
CA PHE A 126 2.07 5.89 0.73
C PHE A 126 1.75 5.24 -0.63
N ALA A 127 0.54 4.70 -0.80
CA ALA A 127 0.13 4.04 -2.05
C ALA A 127 0.32 4.96 -3.27
N ALA A 128 -0.09 6.22 -3.18
CA ALA A 128 0.07 7.16 -4.29
C ALA A 128 1.54 7.54 -4.54
N GLU A 129 2.35 7.62 -3.49
CA GLU A 129 3.79 7.93 -3.58
C GLU A 129 4.55 6.86 -4.37
N ILE A 130 4.17 5.60 -4.20
CA ILE A 130 4.78 4.47 -4.93
C ILE A 130 4.12 4.19 -6.28
N GLY A 131 3.19 5.04 -6.72
CA GLY A 131 2.46 4.89 -7.98
C GLY A 131 1.38 3.80 -7.98
N ALA A 132 0.92 3.39 -6.80
CA ALA A 132 -0.20 2.49 -6.60
C ALA A 132 -1.50 3.25 -6.26
N ARG A 133 -2.61 2.53 -6.24
CA ARG A 133 -3.89 2.98 -5.68
C ARG A 133 -4.38 2.02 -4.61
N ILE A 134 -5.35 2.47 -3.81
CA ILE A 134 -6.04 1.61 -2.85
C ILE A 134 -7.42 1.31 -3.46
N PRO A 135 -7.74 0.06 -3.81
CA PRO A 135 -9.07 -0.30 -4.28
C PRO A 135 -10.09 -0.11 -3.16
N SER A 136 -11.32 0.24 -3.52
CA SER A 136 -12.41 0.35 -2.54
C SER A 136 -12.85 -1.04 -2.06
N PHE A 137 -13.47 -1.12 -0.89
CA PHE A 137 -14.06 -2.37 -0.40
C PHE A 137 -15.05 -2.96 -1.40
N ASP A 138 -15.91 -2.12 -1.99
CA ASP A 138 -16.90 -2.55 -2.99
C ASP A 138 -16.22 -3.10 -4.25
N GLU A 139 -15.11 -2.51 -4.70
CA GLU A 139 -14.32 -3.05 -5.81
C GLU A 139 -13.74 -4.43 -5.48
N VAL A 140 -13.13 -4.60 -4.29
CA VAL A 140 -12.54 -5.88 -3.88
C VAL A 140 -13.61 -6.95 -3.72
N LYS A 141 -14.75 -6.60 -3.11
CA LYS A 141 -15.91 -7.48 -2.97
C LYS A 141 -16.46 -7.88 -4.33
N HIS A 142 -16.60 -6.94 -5.26
CA HIS A 142 -17.11 -7.22 -6.60
C HIS A 142 -16.21 -8.15 -7.43
N ARG A 143 -14.89 -8.06 -7.23
CA ARG A 143 -13.93 -8.95 -7.90
C ARG A 143 -13.97 -10.40 -7.40
N ASP A 144 -14.55 -10.63 -6.22
CA ASP A 144 -14.77 -11.95 -5.62
C ASP A 144 -13.53 -12.88 -5.63
N LEU A 145 -12.35 -12.29 -5.40
CA LEU A 145 -11.07 -12.97 -5.49
C LEU A 145 -10.94 -14.04 -4.40
N ASP A 146 -10.56 -15.24 -4.82
CA ASP A 146 -10.38 -16.41 -3.95
C ASP A 146 -8.95 -16.45 -3.41
N ILE A 147 -8.80 -16.50 -2.08
CA ILE A 147 -7.50 -16.62 -1.40
C ILE A 147 -7.20 -18.06 -0.94
N GLY A 148 -8.02 -19.02 -1.37
CA GLY A 148 -7.96 -20.41 -0.96
C GLY A 148 -8.77 -20.69 0.31
N TYR A 149 -8.86 -21.98 0.65
CA TYR A 149 -9.54 -22.48 1.86
C TYR A 149 -11.02 -22.05 1.98
N GLY A 150 -11.67 -21.77 0.85
CA GLY A 150 -13.06 -21.33 0.80
C GLY A 150 -13.29 -19.90 1.30
N SER A 151 -12.23 -19.09 1.40
CA SER A 151 -12.31 -17.70 1.87
C SER A 151 -12.11 -16.73 0.72
N LYS A 152 -12.84 -15.61 0.73
CA LYS A 152 -12.67 -14.53 -0.24
C LYS A 152 -11.79 -13.41 0.31
N LEU A 153 -11.06 -12.75 -0.57
CA LEU A 153 -10.14 -11.67 -0.20
C LEU A 153 -10.84 -10.56 0.62
N HIS A 154 -12.07 -10.21 0.26
CA HIS A 154 -12.83 -9.15 0.93
C HIS A 154 -13.34 -9.54 2.33
N GLU A 155 -13.34 -10.84 2.66
CA GLU A 155 -13.78 -11.36 3.95
C GLU A 155 -12.62 -11.45 4.96
N ALA A 156 -11.39 -11.54 4.45
CA ALA A 156 -10.19 -11.79 5.25
C ALA A 156 -9.59 -10.56 5.94
N GLY A 157 -10.22 -9.38 5.83
CA GLY A 157 -9.76 -8.16 6.51
C GLY A 157 -8.48 -7.51 5.92
N TYR A 158 -7.86 -8.13 4.91
CA TYR A 158 -6.60 -7.65 4.36
C TYR A 158 -6.68 -6.25 3.75
N ILE A 159 -5.57 -5.53 3.88
CA ILE A 159 -5.36 -4.32 3.09
C ILE A 159 -4.72 -4.67 1.76
N CYS A 160 -5.25 -4.07 0.70
CA CYS A 160 -4.72 -4.22 -0.64
C CYS A 160 -4.23 -2.88 -1.18
N ILE A 161 -3.12 -2.91 -1.92
CA ILE A 161 -2.75 -1.83 -2.84
C ILE A 161 -2.62 -2.40 -4.25
N GLU A 162 -2.92 -1.59 -5.25
CA GLU A 162 -2.97 -2.02 -6.63
C GLU A 162 -2.08 -1.16 -7.53
N PHE A 163 -1.24 -1.82 -8.32
CA PHE A 163 -0.50 -1.22 -9.41
C PHE A 163 -1.20 -1.51 -10.73
N LEU A 164 -1.34 -0.48 -11.55
CA LEU A 164 -1.98 -0.57 -12.86
C LEU A 164 -0.98 -0.20 -13.94
N ARG A 165 -0.83 -1.06 -14.95
CA ARG A 165 -0.04 -0.77 -16.16
C ARG A 165 -0.83 -1.09 -17.42
N ASN A 166 -0.30 -0.71 -18.58
CA ASN A 166 -0.96 -0.98 -19.86
C ASN A 166 -1.07 -2.50 -20.10
N LYS A 167 -2.17 -2.99 -20.68
CA LYS A 167 -2.39 -4.41 -20.98
C LYS A 167 -1.44 -4.94 -22.05
N ASP A 168 -0.90 -4.07 -22.91
CA ASP A 168 0.12 -4.42 -23.91
C ASP A 168 1.47 -4.82 -23.29
N ASN A 169 1.65 -4.51 -22.00
CA ASN A 169 2.77 -4.98 -21.19
C ASN A 169 2.19 -5.53 -19.87
N PRO A 170 1.60 -6.73 -19.85
CA PRO A 170 0.90 -7.26 -18.69
C PRO A 170 1.88 -7.75 -17.63
N TRP A 171 1.54 -7.65 -16.34
CA TRP A 171 2.42 -8.08 -15.24
C TRP A 171 2.88 -9.53 -15.39
N THR A 172 4.19 -9.74 -15.29
CA THR A 172 4.78 -11.06 -15.01
C THR A 172 5.01 -11.20 -13.50
N ILE A 173 5.29 -12.42 -13.06
CA ILE A 173 5.61 -12.70 -11.65
C ILE A 173 6.91 -11.98 -11.26
N GLU A 174 7.91 -12.02 -12.15
CA GLU A 174 9.21 -11.38 -11.95
C GLU A 174 9.06 -9.86 -11.80
N ASP A 175 8.29 -9.23 -12.68
CA ASP A 175 8.02 -7.78 -12.62
C ASP A 175 7.25 -7.41 -11.35
N ALA A 176 6.29 -8.24 -10.96
CA ALA A 176 5.51 -8.03 -9.73
C ALA A 176 6.40 -8.11 -8.49
N ASN A 177 7.27 -9.12 -8.44
CA ASN A 177 8.26 -9.30 -7.39
C ASN A 177 9.23 -8.14 -7.30
N GLN A 178 9.78 -7.71 -8.45
CA GLN A 178 10.68 -6.56 -8.52
C GLN A 178 10.00 -5.28 -8.02
N VAL A 179 8.78 -4.98 -8.49
CA VAL A 179 8.05 -3.79 -8.05
C VAL A 179 7.72 -3.84 -6.57
N ALA A 180 7.32 -5.00 -6.04
CA ALA A 180 7.06 -5.17 -4.61
C ALA A 180 8.33 -4.91 -3.78
N GLN A 181 9.46 -5.51 -4.15
CA GLN A 181 10.73 -5.30 -3.46
C GLN A 181 11.21 -3.83 -3.55
N GLU A 182 11.25 -3.25 -4.74
CA GLU A 182 11.81 -1.92 -4.98
C GLU A 182 10.94 -0.80 -4.42
N ARG A 183 9.62 -0.92 -4.51
CA ARG A 183 8.71 0.18 -4.14
C ARG A 183 8.14 0.04 -2.73
N ILE A 184 8.00 -1.18 -2.23
CA ILE A 184 7.43 -1.46 -0.92
C ILE A 184 8.53 -1.93 0.03
N GLY A 185 9.24 -3.01 -0.32
CA GLY A 185 10.28 -3.62 0.50
C GLY A 185 11.38 -2.65 0.90
N SER A 186 11.86 -1.83 -0.03
CA SER A 186 12.90 -0.82 0.23
C SER A 186 12.50 0.23 1.27
N LYS A 187 11.19 0.46 1.47
CA LYS A 187 10.65 1.47 2.39
C LYS A 187 10.19 0.89 3.71
N LEU A 188 9.63 -0.33 3.69
CA LEU A 188 8.92 -0.93 4.81
C LEU A 188 9.57 -2.22 5.34
N GLY A 189 10.55 -2.76 4.63
CA GLY A 189 11.10 -4.10 4.87
C GLY A 189 10.39 -5.18 4.05
N HIS A 190 11.08 -6.30 3.81
CA HIS A 190 10.64 -7.35 2.90
C HIS A 190 9.50 -8.23 3.44
N SER A 191 9.21 -8.20 4.75
CA SER A 191 8.19 -9.00 5.42
C SER A 191 6.84 -8.29 5.62
N CYS A 192 6.65 -7.12 5.01
CA CYS A 192 5.46 -6.30 5.27
C CYS A 192 4.23 -6.64 4.43
N TYR A 193 4.34 -7.53 3.43
CA TYR A 193 3.26 -8.00 2.57
C TYR A 193 3.23 -9.54 2.55
N ARG A 194 2.07 -10.11 2.21
CA ARG A 194 1.83 -11.55 2.15
C ARG A 194 2.63 -12.22 1.04
N ASP A 195 2.81 -13.53 1.16
CA ASP A 195 3.53 -14.38 0.20
C ASP A 195 2.75 -14.65 -1.09
N PHE A 196 1.68 -13.90 -1.34
CA PHE A 196 0.89 -14.00 -2.57
C PHE A 196 0.42 -12.65 -3.06
N PHE A 197 0.19 -12.59 -4.38
CA PHE A 197 -0.39 -11.46 -5.09
C PHE A 197 -1.62 -11.91 -5.87
N PHE A 198 -2.37 -10.93 -6.39
CA PHE A 198 -3.24 -11.19 -7.54
C PHE A 198 -2.74 -10.46 -8.78
N ILE A 199 -2.48 -11.19 -9.86
CA ILE A 199 -2.18 -10.62 -11.17
C ILE A 199 -3.42 -10.81 -12.04
N ASN A 200 -4.02 -9.70 -12.48
CA ASN A 200 -5.24 -9.70 -13.30
C ASN A 200 -6.39 -10.54 -12.71
N GLY A 201 -6.44 -10.69 -11.38
CA GLY A 201 -7.44 -11.49 -10.67
C GLY A 201 -7.05 -12.95 -10.42
N GLU A 202 -5.91 -13.39 -10.91
CA GLU A 202 -5.37 -14.73 -10.65
C GLU A 202 -4.47 -14.71 -9.41
N TYR A 203 -4.67 -15.69 -8.52
CA TYR A 203 -3.83 -15.88 -7.34
C TYR A 203 -2.44 -16.37 -7.76
N ILE A 204 -1.40 -15.68 -7.30
CA ILE A 204 -0.01 -16.00 -7.61
C ILE A 204 0.79 -16.06 -6.31
N ASN A 205 1.46 -17.18 -6.06
CA ASN A 205 2.47 -17.26 -5.00
C ASN A 205 3.70 -16.47 -5.44
N ASN A 206 4.15 -15.53 -4.61
CA ASN A 206 5.23 -14.62 -4.99
C ASN A 206 6.63 -15.17 -4.67
N HIS A 207 6.73 -16.21 -3.83
CA HIS A 207 7.99 -16.85 -3.42
C HIS A 207 9.07 -15.89 -2.88
N LEU A 208 8.71 -14.66 -2.53
CA LEU A 208 9.66 -13.64 -2.08
C LEU A 208 10.28 -14.00 -0.73
N HIS A 209 9.50 -14.67 0.13
CA HIS A 209 9.99 -15.19 1.41
C HIS A 209 10.97 -16.35 1.22
N ASP A 210 10.66 -17.29 0.32
CA ASP A 210 11.50 -18.45 0.01
C ASP A 210 12.86 -18.04 -0.57
N GLU A 211 12.87 -17.08 -1.50
CA GLU A 211 14.11 -16.54 -2.08
C GLU A 211 14.97 -15.82 -1.04
N MET A 212 14.35 -15.11 -0.10
CA MET A 212 15.06 -14.43 0.98
C MET A 212 15.70 -15.42 1.95
N ILE A 213 14.95 -16.44 2.40
CA ILE A 213 15.50 -17.50 3.26
C ILE A 213 16.68 -18.17 2.55
N ARG A 214 16.52 -18.51 1.28
CA ARG A 214 17.60 -19.11 0.50
C ARG A 214 18.85 -18.23 0.40
N ARG A 215 18.70 -16.91 0.27
CA ARG A 215 19.84 -15.97 0.27
C ARG A 215 20.51 -15.89 1.63
N LEU A 216 19.75 -15.85 2.72
CA LEU A 216 20.29 -15.86 4.09
C LEU A 216 21.02 -17.17 4.40
N ASP A 217 20.49 -18.30 3.93
CA ASP A 217 21.14 -19.60 4.06
C ASP A 217 22.45 -19.68 3.27
N LEU A 218 22.50 -19.06 2.08
CA LEU A 218 23.72 -18.96 1.27
C LEU A 218 24.76 -17.97 1.84
N GLU A 219 24.33 -16.89 2.47
CA GLU A 219 25.22 -15.94 3.17
C GLU A 219 25.76 -16.51 4.49
N ASN A 220 25.03 -17.44 5.12
CA ASN A 220 25.46 -18.20 6.30
C ASN A 220 26.26 -19.47 5.97
N ASP A 221 26.68 -19.65 4.72
CA ASP A 221 27.69 -20.64 4.34
C ASP A 221 29.07 -20.13 4.81
N ILE A 222 29.19 -19.93 6.13
CA ILE A 222 30.44 -19.77 6.85
C ILE A 222 31.24 -21.01 6.49
N GLN A 223 32.27 -20.82 5.66
CA GLN A 223 33.28 -21.85 5.40
C GLN A 223 33.63 -22.50 6.73
N TYR A 224 33.26 -23.76 6.88
CA TYR A 224 33.68 -24.60 7.98
C TYR A 224 35.20 -24.49 8.09
N HIS A 225 35.68 -23.79 9.11
CA HIS A 225 37.09 -23.66 9.42
C HIS A 225 37.43 -24.70 10.49
N PRO A 226 38.06 -25.83 10.12
CA PRO A 226 38.39 -26.91 11.07
C PRO A 226 39.39 -26.51 12.16
N ALA A 227 39.83 -25.24 12.21
CA ALA A 227 40.81 -24.74 13.17
C ALA A 227 40.18 -24.16 14.46
N ILE A 228 38.84 -24.03 14.55
CA ILE A 228 38.18 -23.41 15.72
C ILE A 228 37.48 -24.44 16.62
N ASP A 229 37.14 -25.63 16.11
CA ASP A 229 36.50 -26.67 16.93
C ASP A 229 37.56 -27.67 17.40
N GLY A 230 38.15 -27.36 18.55
CA GLY A 230 39.17 -28.17 19.22
C GLY A 230 38.61 -29.47 19.78
N TYR A 231 38.23 -30.41 18.90
CA TYR A 231 38.15 -31.81 19.27
C TYR A 231 39.57 -32.38 19.33
N TYR A 232 40.11 -32.45 20.55
CA TYR A 232 41.15 -33.43 20.86
C TYR A 232 40.48 -34.80 20.80
N ASP A 233 40.84 -35.60 19.79
CA ASP A 233 40.54 -37.03 19.74
C ASP A 233 41.34 -37.76 20.83
N ASP A 234 40.83 -37.74 22.06
CA ASP A 234 41.28 -38.68 23.11
C ASP A 234 40.50 -39.99 22.97
N TYR A 235 40.85 -40.77 21.94
CA TYR A 235 40.65 -42.21 21.91
C TYR A 235 41.81 -42.90 21.18
N SER A 236 42.88 -43.20 21.93
CA SER A 236 43.76 -44.38 21.77
C SER A 236 44.69 -44.51 22.98
#